data_AF-X1NCY6-F1
#
_entry.id   AF-X1NCY6-F1
#
_cell.length_a   1.000
_cell.length_b   1.000
_cell.length_c   1.000
_cell.angle_alpha   90.00
_cell.angle_beta   90.00
_cell.angle_gamma   90.00
#
_symmetry.space_group_name_H-M   'P 1'
#
loop_
_entity.id
_entity.type
_entity.pdbx_description
1 polymer ?
#
loop_
_entity_poly.entity_id
_entity_poly.type
_entity_poly.pdbx_seq_one_letter_code
_entity_poly.pdbx_strand_id
1 'polypeptide(L)'
;LVIDEIKLWGREANEQVANLIKSRYKKGLKVSRVNLLKEGEDQVEYFDVFGPLVICTTEPLPDIIESRCLTFLMKENIEPDVEKTIDEEHAQKLRNLLTIFRLNQLDKGFEEKEKVARRRLNEILIPLHRCLMLVAPDKEKEFKTTIKEIEKIRKEEAGLSLEAEIIEAITEYQKDEKRSFILTAEIQNRLNEGREAIRDQITAWKVASLMKKLGFIKRRERGSQKRGYDIKSELLKDLQVKFDLEKKVLNPEDQVEPEFNLNNENMTE
;
A
#
# COMPACT_ATOMS: atom_id res chain seq x y z
N LEU A 1 18.58 -2.34 -10.70
CA LEU A 1 17.81 -2.10 -11.93
C LEU A 1 17.02 -0.82 -11.71
N VAL A 2 17.14 0.13 -12.62
CA VAL A 2 16.33 1.33 -12.68
C VAL A 2 15.50 1.21 -13.95
N ILE A 3 14.20 1.38 -13.83
CA ILE A 3 13.26 1.43 -14.94
C ILE A 3 12.77 2.87 -15.00
N ASP A 4 12.99 3.52 -16.14
CA ASP A 4 12.63 4.91 -16.34
C ASP A 4 11.63 5.05 -17.50
N GLU A 5 10.62 5.91 -17.32
CA GLU A 5 9.55 6.23 -18.27
C GLU A 5 8.87 5.03 -18.97
N ILE A 6 8.75 3.88 -18.30
CA ILE A 6 8.06 2.72 -18.90
C ILE A 6 6.58 2.73 -18.55
N LYS A 7 5.74 2.65 -19.60
CA LYS A 7 4.33 2.30 -19.48
C LYS A 7 4.18 0.82 -19.17
N LEU A 8 3.99 0.51 -17.89
CA LEU A 8 3.93 -0.86 -17.39
C LEU A 8 2.55 -1.50 -17.55
N TRP A 9 1.50 -0.71 -17.89
CA TRP A 9 0.09 -1.11 -17.80
C TRP A 9 -0.73 -0.57 -18.99
N GLY A 10 -1.89 -1.20 -19.27
CA GLY A 10 -2.76 -0.84 -20.39
C GLY A 10 -2.57 -1.71 -21.64
N ARG A 11 -3.19 -1.33 -22.77
CA ARG A 11 -3.14 -2.10 -24.03
C ARG A 11 -1.73 -2.24 -24.61
N GLU A 12 -0.84 -1.33 -24.25
CA GLU A 12 0.56 -1.28 -24.69
C GLU A 12 1.52 -1.82 -23.61
N ALA A 13 0.98 -2.40 -22.52
CA ALA A 13 1.79 -2.90 -21.41
C ALA A 13 2.71 -4.03 -21.86
N ASN A 14 3.98 -3.95 -21.45
CA ASN A 14 4.89 -5.06 -21.61
C ASN A 14 4.69 -6.09 -20.49
N GLU A 15 3.92 -7.15 -20.79
CA GLU A 15 3.62 -8.23 -19.83
C GLU A 15 4.89 -8.91 -19.29
N GLN A 16 5.94 -9.03 -20.11
CA GLN A 16 7.21 -9.63 -19.68
C GLN A 16 7.93 -8.76 -18.64
N VAL A 17 7.85 -7.44 -18.77
CA VAL A 17 8.38 -6.48 -17.79
C VAL A 17 7.52 -6.53 -16.51
N ALA A 18 6.20 -6.56 -16.63
CA ALA A 18 5.33 -6.70 -15.46
C ALA A 18 5.62 -8.00 -14.68
N ASN A 19 5.84 -9.11 -15.37
CA ASN A 19 6.20 -10.39 -14.75
C ASN A 19 7.60 -10.36 -14.13
N LEU A 20 8.55 -9.67 -14.75
CA LEU A 20 9.86 -9.41 -14.17
C LEU A 20 9.71 -8.68 -12.83
N ILE A 21 9.03 -7.53 -12.82
CA ILE A 21 8.87 -6.69 -11.61
C ILE A 21 8.18 -7.48 -10.49
N LYS A 22 7.08 -8.17 -10.79
CA LYS A 22 6.36 -9.00 -9.80
C LYS A 22 7.26 -10.06 -9.16
N SER A 23 8.19 -10.62 -9.94
CA SER A 23 9.09 -11.69 -9.49
C SER A 23 10.30 -11.17 -8.72
N ARG A 24 10.72 -9.90 -8.89
CA ARG A 24 11.91 -9.37 -8.18
C ARG A 24 11.70 -9.16 -6.68
N TYR A 25 10.45 -9.02 -6.24
CA TYR A 25 10.12 -8.64 -4.86
C TYR A 25 10.56 -9.67 -3.81
N LYS A 26 10.56 -10.98 -4.14
CA LYS A 26 10.82 -12.04 -3.16
C LYS A 26 11.87 -13.02 -3.68
N LYS A 27 12.82 -13.38 -2.81
CA LYS A 27 13.85 -14.39 -3.09
C LYS A 27 13.22 -15.72 -3.53
N GLY A 28 13.86 -16.39 -4.48
CA GLY A 28 13.47 -17.70 -4.99
C GLY A 28 12.46 -17.69 -6.14
N LEU A 29 11.88 -16.54 -6.48
CA LEU A 29 11.10 -16.39 -7.70
C LEU A 29 12.02 -16.28 -8.91
N LYS A 30 11.68 -17.00 -9.98
CA LYS A 30 12.42 -17.00 -11.24
C LYS A 30 11.54 -16.55 -12.39
N VAL A 31 12.16 -15.98 -13.42
CA VAL A 31 11.49 -15.69 -14.69
C VAL A 31 12.06 -16.57 -15.79
N SER A 32 11.20 -17.09 -16.66
CA SER A 32 11.62 -17.83 -17.83
C SER A 32 11.95 -16.89 -18.99
N ARG A 33 12.94 -17.26 -19.81
CA ARG A 33 13.22 -16.66 -21.11
C ARG A 33 13.52 -17.75 -22.13
N VAL A 34 13.20 -17.47 -23.38
CA VAL A 34 13.51 -18.37 -24.50
C VAL A 34 14.88 -17.98 -25.05
N ASN A 35 15.82 -18.90 -24.99
CA ASN A 35 17.12 -18.79 -25.64
C ASN A 35 17.01 -19.32 -27.08
N LEU A 36 16.97 -18.40 -28.04
CA LEU A 36 16.85 -18.72 -29.47
C LEU A 36 18.07 -19.46 -30.05
N LEU A 37 19.16 -19.57 -29.29
CA LEU A 37 20.37 -20.31 -29.69
C LEU A 37 20.29 -21.80 -29.36
N LYS A 38 19.26 -22.24 -28.63
CA LYS A 38 19.03 -23.65 -28.26
C LYS A 38 17.83 -24.20 -29.04
N GLU A 39 17.66 -25.51 -29.08
CA GLU A 39 16.52 -26.17 -29.72
C GLU A 39 15.75 -27.05 -28.72
N GLY A 40 14.45 -27.25 -28.97
CA GLY A 40 13.61 -28.11 -28.14
C GLY A 40 13.36 -27.57 -26.73
N GLU A 41 13.20 -28.46 -25.77
CA GLU A 41 12.89 -28.13 -24.36
C GLU A 41 14.00 -27.33 -23.67
N ASP A 42 15.24 -27.43 -24.16
CA ASP A 42 16.41 -26.70 -23.64
C ASP A 42 16.39 -25.19 -23.94
N GLN A 43 15.44 -24.73 -24.76
CA GLN A 43 15.25 -23.31 -25.05
C GLN A 43 14.81 -22.50 -23.83
N VAL A 44 14.19 -23.11 -22.82
CA VAL A 44 13.63 -22.37 -21.69
C VAL A 44 14.65 -22.26 -20.57
N GLU A 45 15.12 -21.05 -20.30
CA GLU A 45 16.05 -20.74 -19.22
C GLU A 45 15.37 -19.95 -18.10
N TYR A 46 15.74 -20.23 -16.85
CA TYR A 46 15.18 -19.57 -15.68
C TYR A 46 16.22 -18.69 -14.99
N PHE A 47 15.86 -17.43 -14.76
CA PHE A 47 16.74 -16.43 -14.15
C PHE A 47 16.24 -16.04 -12.76
N ASP A 48 17.15 -16.01 -11.78
CA ASP A 48 16.89 -15.35 -10.50
C ASP A 48 16.94 -13.84 -10.71
N VAL A 49 15.85 -13.17 -10.33
CA VAL A 49 15.66 -11.75 -10.55
C VAL A 49 15.52 -10.97 -9.26
N PHE A 50 15.70 -11.61 -8.11
CA PHE A 50 15.58 -10.94 -6.82
C PHE A 50 16.56 -9.75 -6.72
N GLY A 51 16.06 -8.62 -6.23
CA GLY A 51 16.89 -7.48 -5.89
C GLY A 51 16.16 -6.14 -5.95
N PRO A 52 16.81 -5.07 -5.46
CA PRO A 52 16.21 -3.74 -5.44
C PRO A 52 15.91 -3.26 -6.86
N LEU A 53 14.77 -2.60 -6.99
CA LEU A 53 14.24 -2.03 -8.22
C LEU A 53 13.77 -0.61 -7.93
N VAL A 54 14.19 0.32 -8.78
CA VAL A 54 13.63 1.67 -8.83
C VAL A 54 12.77 1.76 -10.07
N ILE A 55 11.55 2.28 -9.91
CA ILE A 55 10.59 2.52 -11.00
C ILE A 55 10.29 4.00 -10.98
N CYS A 56 10.62 4.68 -12.08
CA CYS A 56 10.23 6.05 -12.35
C CYS A 56 9.10 6.02 -13.38
N THR A 57 7.96 6.60 -13.02
CA THR A 57 6.78 6.64 -13.90
C THR A 57 5.96 7.89 -13.60
N THR A 58 5.31 8.42 -14.63
CA THR A 58 4.39 9.55 -14.55
C THR A 58 2.94 9.11 -14.32
N GLU A 59 2.68 7.80 -14.38
CA GLU A 59 1.35 7.20 -14.18
C GLU A 59 1.26 6.47 -12.83
N PRO A 60 0.06 6.39 -12.22
CA PRO A 60 -0.14 5.59 -11.02
C PRO A 60 0.22 4.11 -11.23
N LEU A 61 0.84 3.49 -10.22
CA LEU A 61 1.11 2.07 -10.21
C LEU A 61 -0.15 1.29 -9.79
N PRO A 62 -0.43 0.12 -10.39
CA PRO A 62 -1.47 -0.78 -9.90
C PRO A 62 -1.16 -1.23 -8.49
N ASP A 63 -2.20 -1.41 -7.67
CA ASP A 63 -2.12 -1.81 -6.26
C ASP A 63 -1.19 -2.99 -6.02
N ILE A 64 -1.14 -3.94 -6.96
CA ILE A 64 -0.31 -5.14 -6.84
C ILE A 64 1.17 -4.79 -6.78
N ILE A 65 1.62 -3.77 -7.52
CA ILE A 65 3.02 -3.34 -7.51
C ILE A 65 3.23 -2.34 -6.40
N GLU A 66 2.35 -1.34 -6.31
CA GLU A 66 2.47 -0.24 -5.36
C GLU A 66 2.54 -0.72 -3.91
N SER A 67 1.72 -1.70 -3.54
CA SER A 67 1.74 -2.29 -2.20
C SER A 67 3.06 -2.99 -1.83
N ARG A 68 3.96 -3.17 -2.79
CA ARG A 68 5.32 -3.73 -2.65
C ARG A 68 6.42 -2.67 -2.84
N CYS A 69 6.05 -1.40 -2.94
CA CYS A 69 6.95 -0.28 -3.15
C CYS A 69 6.95 0.67 -1.94
N LEU A 70 8.03 1.46 -1.83
CA LEU A 70 8.01 2.76 -1.16
C LEU A 70 7.80 3.80 -2.27
N THR A 71 6.65 4.47 -2.24
CA THR A 71 6.27 5.44 -3.27
C THR A 71 6.69 6.82 -2.83
N PHE A 72 7.37 7.55 -3.71
CA PHE A 72 7.72 8.95 -3.50
C PHE A 72 7.05 9.76 -4.61
N LEU A 73 6.17 10.68 -4.23
CA LEU A 73 5.61 11.63 -5.18
C LEU A 73 6.62 12.75 -5.41
N MET A 74 7.20 12.79 -6.61
CA MET A 74 8.11 13.86 -7.00
C MET A 74 7.30 15.14 -7.25
N LYS A 75 7.70 16.24 -6.61
CA LYS A 75 7.16 17.57 -6.90
C LYS A 75 8.06 18.25 -7.92
N GLU A 76 7.45 19.03 -8.80
CA GLU A 76 8.20 19.89 -9.71
C GLU A 76 9.11 20.81 -8.90
N ASN A 77 10.36 20.94 -9.36
CA ASN A 77 11.31 21.79 -8.70
C ASN A 77 11.07 23.24 -9.13
N ILE A 78 10.99 24.14 -8.16
CA ILE A 78 10.77 25.56 -8.42
C ILE A 78 12.08 26.25 -8.84
N GLU A 79 13.22 25.69 -8.40
CA GLU A 79 14.54 26.26 -8.63
C GLU A 79 15.16 25.67 -9.92
N PRO A 80 15.41 26.50 -10.96
CA PRO A 80 16.00 26.04 -12.23
C PRO A 80 17.44 25.56 -12.08
N ASP A 81 18.20 26.05 -11.09
CA ASP A 81 19.62 25.74 -10.91
C ASP A 81 19.90 24.36 -10.26
N VAL A 82 18.86 23.54 -10.08
CA VAL A 82 19.02 22.21 -9.47
C VAL A 82 19.45 21.14 -10.47
N GLU A 83 19.32 21.38 -11.77
CA GLU A 83 19.81 20.47 -12.81
C GLU A 83 21.34 20.45 -12.84
N LYS A 84 21.91 19.63 -11.96
CA LYS A 84 23.35 19.38 -11.87
C LYS A 84 23.71 18.15 -12.67
N THR A 85 24.80 18.25 -13.43
CA THR A 85 25.45 17.08 -14.01
C THR A 85 25.98 16.18 -12.90
N ILE A 86 26.02 14.87 -13.16
CA ILE A 86 26.56 13.89 -12.22
C ILE A 86 28.06 14.16 -12.05
N ASP A 87 28.50 14.32 -10.81
CA ASP A 87 29.91 14.31 -10.46
C ASP A 87 30.45 12.88 -10.53
N GLU A 88 31.09 12.54 -11.65
CA GLU A 88 31.64 11.21 -11.91
C GLU A 88 32.73 10.80 -10.92
N GLU A 89 33.55 11.76 -10.44
CA GLU A 89 34.60 11.47 -9.46
C GLU A 89 33.98 11.08 -8.12
N HIS A 90 33.00 11.86 -7.66
CA HIS A 90 32.23 11.55 -6.47
C HIS A 90 31.49 10.21 -6.60
N ALA A 91 30.85 9.97 -7.74
CA ALA A 91 30.14 8.71 -8.02
C ALA A 91 31.08 7.51 -7.95
N GLN A 92 32.28 7.61 -8.54
CA GLN A 92 33.29 6.55 -8.48
C GLN A 92 33.78 6.32 -7.05
N LYS A 93 34.03 7.39 -6.29
CA LYS A 93 34.40 7.29 -4.87
C LYS A 93 33.33 6.56 -4.06
N LEU A 94 32.06 6.90 -4.27
CA LEU A 94 30.93 6.23 -3.62
C LEU A 94 30.86 4.74 -3.98
N ARG A 95 31.04 4.38 -5.26
CA ARG A 95 31.09 2.98 -5.72
C ARG A 95 32.21 2.20 -5.03
N ASN A 96 33.39 2.80 -4.89
CA ASN A 96 34.52 2.17 -4.22
C ASN A 96 34.21 1.91 -2.73
N LEU A 97 33.64 2.90 -2.03
CA LEU A 97 33.23 2.76 -0.64
C LEU A 97 32.17 1.67 -0.44
N LEU A 98 31.15 1.62 -1.30
CA LEU A 98 30.11 0.58 -1.26
C LEU A 98 30.67 -0.81 -1.56
N THR A 99 31.68 -0.92 -2.43
CA THR A 99 32.36 -2.19 -2.72
C THR A 99 33.13 -2.69 -1.50
N ILE A 100 33.90 -1.82 -0.86
CA ILE A 100 34.64 -2.14 0.38
C ILE A 100 33.65 -2.54 1.48
N PHE A 101 32.57 -1.77 1.66
CA PHE A 101 31.53 -2.09 2.62
C PHE A 101 30.95 -3.49 2.37
N ARG A 102 30.60 -3.82 1.12
CA ARG A 102 30.08 -5.14 0.77
C ARG A 102 31.07 -6.26 1.09
N LEU A 103 32.35 -6.10 0.77
CA LEU A 103 33.39 -7.07 1.10
C LEU A 103 33.51 -7.28 2.62
N ASN A 104 33.46 -6.20 3.39
CA ASN A 104 33.57 -6.25 4.85
C ASN A 104 32.37 -6.90 5.55
N GLN A 105 31.22 -7.01 4.87
CA GLN A 105 29.96 -7.53 5.42
C GLN A 105 29.52 -8.85 4.76
N LEU A 106 30.24 -9.38 3.77
CA LEU A 106 29.80 -10.52 2.95
C LEU A 106 29.41 -11.75 3.79
N ASP A 107 30.21 -12.05 4.81
CA ASP A 107 30.04 -13.22 5.69
C ASP A 107 29.44 -12.88 7.06
N LYS A 108 29.26 -11.58 7.32
CA LYS A 108 28.68 -11.08 8.57
C LYS A 108 27.18 -11.00 8.35
N GLY A 109 26.49 -12.09 8.64
CA GLY A 109 25.03 -12.11 8.60
C GLY A 109 24.43 -10.93 9.36
N PHE A 110 23.28 -10.43 8.90
CA PHE A 110 22.57 -9.36 9.61
C PHE A 110 21.82 -9.94 10.79
N GLU A 111 21.89 -9.28 11.95
CA GLU A 111 21.08 -9.64 13.10
C GLU A 111 19.58 -9.64 12.76
N GLU A 112 18.86 -10.61 13.29
CA GLU A 112 17.40 -10.57 13.27
C GLU A 112 16.91 -9.48 14.22
N LYS A 113 16.20 -8.50 13.67
CA LYS A 113 15.57 -7.42 14.43
C LYS A 113 14.06 -7.54 14.39
N GLU A 114 13.43 -6.90 15.36
CA GLU A 114 11.98 -6.83 15.50
C GLU A 114 11.30 -6.23 14.26
N LYS A 115 10.02 -6.55 14.12
CA LYS A 115 9.19 -5.97 13.05
C LYS A 115 9.00 -4.48 13.32
N VAL A 116 9.24 -3.66 12.30
CA VAL A 116 9.10 -2.20 12.36
C VAL A 116 7.80 -1.69 11.77
N ALA A 117 7.09 -2.53 11.00
CA ALA A 117 5.81 -2.21 10.39
C ALA A 117 4.92 -3.46 10.27
N ARG A 118 3.74 -3.32 9.65
CA ARG A 118 2.85 -4.45 9.35
C ARG A 118 3.00 -4.95 7.89
N ARG A 119 2.77 -6.26 7.68
CA ARG A 119 2.58 -6.91 6.36
C ARG A 119 3.71 -6.60 5.35
N ARG A 120 3.36 -6.27 4.10
CA ARG A 120 4.30 -5.98 2.99
C ARG A 120 5.22 -4.81 3.29
N LEU A 121 4.72 -3.79 3.99
CA LEU A 121 5.55 -2.65 4.36
C LEU A 121 6.72 -3.10 5.25
N ASN A 122 6.49 -4.02 6.19
CA ASN A 122 7.55 -4.61 6.99
C ASN A 122 8.57 -5.40 6.15
N GLU A 123 8.10 -6.18 5.17
CA GLU A 123 8.98 -6.94 4.28
C GLU A 123 9.93 -6.02 3.49
N ILE A 124 9.45 -4.84 3.09
CA ILE A 124 10.24 -3.82 2.39
C ILE A 124 11.21 -3.10 3.34
N LEU A 125 10.76 -2.79 4.56
CA LEU A 125 11.52 -1.96 5.50
C LEU A 125 12.54 -2.73 6.33
N ILE A 126 12.33 -4.03 6.57
CA ILE A 126 13.22 -4.80 7.45
C ILE A 126 14.68 -4.83 6.96
N PRO A 127 14.99 -4.93 5.65
CA PRO A 127 16.37 -4.86 5.18
C PRO A 127 16.95 -3.45 5.36
N LEU A 128 16.15 -2.41 5.15
CA LEU A 128 16.56 -1.02 5.35
C LEU A 128 16.86 -0.72 6.82
N HIS A 129 16.00 -1.22 7.73
CA HIS A 129 16.21 -1.10 9.17
C HIS A 129 17.50 -1.81 9.60
N ARG A 130 17.78 -3.01 9.09
CA ARG A 130 19.04 -3.72 9.37
C ARG A 130 20.26 -2.94 8.89
N CYS A 131 20.20 -2.37 7.69
CA CYS A 131 21.26 -1.50 7.19
C CYS A 131 21.45 -0.28 8.10
N LEU A 132 20.35 0.37 8.50
CA LEU A 132 20.38 1.52 9.42
C LEU A 132 21.06 1.18 10.74
N MET A 133 20.68 0.07 11.36
CA MET A 133 21.25 -0.34 12.65
C MET A 133 22.74 -0.66 12.56
N LEU A 134 23.23 -1.05 11.38
CA LEU A 134 24.65 -1.31 11.15
C LEU A 134 25.47 -0.02 10.98
N VAL A 135 24.88 1.03 10.40
CA VAL A 135 25.63 2.24 9.97
C VAL A 135 25.35 3.48 10.83
N ALA A 136 24.13 3.61 11.36
CA ALA A 136 23.65 4.77 12.11
C ALA A 136 22.53 4.36 13.09
N PRO A 137 22.83 3.54 14.12
CA PRO A 137 21.82 3.06 15.07
C PRO A 137 21.15 4.18 15.88
N ASP A 138 21.81 5.32 16.06
CA ASP A 138 21.28 6.52 16.70
C ASP A 138 20.06 7.10 15.96
N LYS A 139 19.93 6.82 14.66
CA LYS A 139 18.82 7.25 13.80
C LYS A 139 17.59 6.36 13.85
N GLU A 140 17.58 5.30 14.65
CA GLU A 140 16.46 4.37 14.72
C GLU A 140 15.13 5.04 15.08
N LYS A 141 15.16 6.01 16.02
CA LYS A 141 13.96 6.74 16.44
C LYS A 141 13.35 7.53 15.28
N GLU A 142 14.19 8.26 14.54
CA GLU A 142 13.79 9.05 13.37
C GLU A 142 13.16 8.14 12.31
N PHE A 143 13.81 7.02 12.00
CA PHE A 143 13.30 6.02 11.07
C PHE A 143 11.94 5.45 11.48
N LYS A 144 11.77 5.09 12.77
CA LYS A 144 10.47 4.60 13.29
C LYS A 144 9.37 5.67 13.21
N THR A 145 9.70 6.95 13.38
CA THR A 145 8.74 8.05 13.19
C THR A 145 8.29 8.15 11.74
N THR A 146 9.22 8.14 10.78
CA THR A 146 8.89 8.16 9.34
C THR A 146 8.01 6.98 8.94
N ILE A 147 8.25 5.79 9.50
CA ILE A 147 7.39 4.62 9.22
C ILE A 147 5.95 4.86 9.68
N LYS A 148 5.76 5.44 10.87
CA LYS A 148 4.42 5.74 11.39
C LYS A 148 3.70 6.75 10.50
N GLU A 149 4.40 7.74 9.96
CA GLU A 149 3.84 8.69 9.00
C GLU A 149 3.41 8.01 7.70
N ILE A 150 4.26 7.13 7.15
CA ILE A 150 3.92 6.33 5.96
C ILE A 150 2.69 5.44 6.22
N GLU A 151 2.63 4.78 7.39
CA GLU A 151 1.47 3.96 7.76
C GLU A 151 0.20 4.80 7.92
N LYS A 152 0.32 6.01 8.50
CA LYS A 152 -0.80 6.95 8.64
C LYS A 152 -1.34 7.39 7.28
N ILE A 153 -0.48 7.87 6.38
CA ILE A 153 -0.88 8.31 5.02
C ILE A 153 -1.58 7.16 4.29
N ARG A 154 -1.00 5.95 4.29
CA ARG A 154 -1.63 4.78 3.65
C ARG A 154 -2.98 4.42 4.25
N LYS A 155 -3.16 4.63 5.56
CA LYS A 155 -4.43 4.36 6.24
C LYS A 155 -5.48 5.40 5.85
N GLU A 156 -5.09 6.67 5.79
CA GLU A 156 -5.94 7.78 5.35
C GLU A 156 -6.39 7.60 3.88
N GLU A 157 -5.46 7.30 2.98
CA GLU A 157 -5.79 6.99 1.57
C GLU A 157 -6.74 5.80 1.45
N ALA A 158 -6.51 4.73 2.23
CA ALA A 158 -7.41 3.59 2.25
C ALA A 158 -8.83 3.99 2.72
N GLY A 159 -8.95 4.91 3.67
CA GLY A 159 -10.22 5.46 4.14
C GLY A 159 -10.99 6.31 3.12
N LEU A 160 -10.34 6.70 2.01
CA LEU A 160 -10.97 7.39 0.86
C LEU A 160 -11.35 6.43 -0.27
N SER A 161 -11.11 5.13 -0.12
CA SER A 161 -11.41 4.14 -1.15
C SER A 161 -12.91 3.86 -1.25
N LEU A 162 -13.35 3.40 -2.42
CA LEU A 162 -14.71 2.91 -2.62
C LEU A 162 -15.05 1.72 -1.69
N GLU A 163 -14.05 0.91 -1.34
CA GLU A 163 -14.19 -0.10 -0.29
C GLU A 163 -14.52 0.52 1.08
N ALA A 164 -13.90 1.63 1.45
CA ALA A 164 -14.21 2.34 2.69
C ALA A 164 -15.63 2.92 2.66
N GLU A 165 -16.05 3.55 1.56
CA GLU A 165 -17.42 4.04 1.37
C GLU A 165 -18.46 2.92 1.53
N ILE A 166 -18.18 1.71 1.02
CA ILE A 166 -19.04 0.53 1.23
C ILE A 166 -19.16 0.20 2.72
N ILE A 167 -18.06 0.25 3.47
CA ILE A 167 -18.05 -0.05 4.90
C ILE A 167 -18.78 1.03 5.69
N GLU A 168 -18.62 2.31 5.34
CA GLU A 168 -19.39 3.43 5.91
C GLU A 168 -20.90 3.20 5.67
N ALA A 169 -21.32 2.95 4.43
CA ALA A 169 -22.73 2.72 4.07
C ALA A 169 -23.34 1.50 4.80
N ILE A 170 -22.60 0.41 4.98
CA ILE A 170 -23.04 -0.76 5.75
C ILE A 170 -23.15 -0.43 7.24
N THR A 171 -22.22 0.36 7.77
CA THR A 171 -22.21 0.79 9.17
C THR A 171 -23.43 1.64 9.48
N GLU A 172 -23.73 2.62 8.64
CA GLU A 172 -24.93 3.46 8.76
C GLU A 172 -26.20 2.63 8.65
N TYR A 173 -26.30 1.74 7.66
CA TYR A 173 -27.43 0.83 7.54
C TYR A 173 -27.65 0.01 8.81
N GLN A 174 -26.59 -0.51 9.42
CA GLN A 174 -26.70 -1.28 10.66
C GLN A 174 -27.13 -0.40 11.85
N LYS A 175 -26.73 0.88 11.90
CA LYS A 175 -27.18 1.85 12.90
C LYS A 175 -28.67 2.19 12.73
N ASP A 176 -29.09 2.50 11.51
CA ASP A 176 -30.45 2.95 11.17
C ASP A 176 -31.48 1.82 11.32
N GLU A 177 -31.23 0.70 10.66
CA GLU A 177 -32.23 -0.38 10.47
C GLU A 177 -32.10 -1.48 11.53
N LYS A 178 -30.97 -1.55 12.25
CA LYS A 178 -30.62 -2.62 13.20
C LYS A 178 -30.73 -4.03 12.60
N ARG A 179 -30.61 -4.16 11.27
CA ARG A 179 -30.66 -5.45 10.55
C ARG A 179 -29.27 -6.01 10.31
N SER A 180 -29.18 -7.33 10.36
CA SER A 180 -27.95 -8.09 10.10
C SER A 180 -27.83 -8.55 8.64
N PHE A 181 -28.74 -8.14 7.76
CA PHE A 181 -28.73 -8.51 6.36
C PHE A 181 -29.02 -7.29 5.50
N ILE A 182 -28.22 -7.07 4.46
CA ILE A 182 -28.33 -5.93 3.55
C ILE A 182 -28.34 -6.40 2.10
N LEU A 183 -29.25 -5.85 1.31
CA LEU A 183 -29.36 -6.18 -0.12
C LEU A 183 -28.27 -5.48 -0.93
N THR A 184 -27.86 -6.11 -2.03
CA THR A 184 -26.88 -5.48 -2.94
C THR A 184 -27.40 -4.15 -3.49
N ALA A 185 -28.72 -4.05 -3.75
CA ALA A 185 -29.37 -2.84 -4.24
C ALA A 185 -29.40 -1.72 -3.19
N GLU A 186 -29.55 -2.05 -1.90
CA GLU A 186 -29.56 -1.07 -0.82
C GLU A 186 -28.18 -0.41 -0.68
N ILE A 187 -27.10 -1.21 -0.71
CA ILE A 187 -25.73 -0.69 -0.73
C ILE A 187 -25.51 0.21 -1.95
N GLN A 188 -25.92 -0.26 -3.13
CA GLN A 188 -25.73 0.50 -4.36
C GLN A 188 -26.46 1.85 -4.31
N ASN A 189 -27.70 1.87 -3.82
CA ASN A 189 -28.48 3.09 -3.70
C ASN A 189 -27.78 4.08 -2.78
N ARG A 190 -27.38 3.65 -1.57
CA ARG A 190 -26.64 4.50 -0.62
C ARG A 190 -25.36 5.08 -1.20
N LEU A 191 -24.57 4.26 -1.91
CA LEU A 191 -23.33 4.74 -2.54
C LEU A 191 -23.55 5.75 -3.68
N ASN A 192 -24.72 5.71 -4.32
CA ASN A 192 -25.08 6.61 -5.40
C ASN A 192 -25.88 7.84 -4.93
N GLU A 193 -26.19 7.95 -3.64
CA GLU A 193 -26.75 9.18 -3.07
C GLU A 193 -25.76 10.33 -3.31
N GLY A 194 -26.21 11.38 -4.00
CA GLY A 194 -25.37 12.52 -4.42
C GLY A 194 -24.61 12.34 -5.73
N ARG A 195 -24.74 11.19 -6.43
CA ARG A 195 -24.13 10.97 -7.76
C ARG A 195 -25.15 11.12 -8.88
N GLU A 196 -25.26 12.34 -9.39
CA GLU A 196 -26.26 12.69 -10.42
C GLU A 196 -25.88 12.20 -11.83
N ALA A 197 -24.59 12.23 -12.18
CA ALA A 197 -24.14 11.79 -13.49
C ALA A 197 -24.05 10.25 -13.57
N ILE A 198 -24.65 9.66 -14.61
CA ILE A 198 -24.65 8.21 -14.87
C ILE A 198 -23.23 7.62 -14.89
N ARG A 199 -22.24 8.39 -15.35
CA ARG A 199 -20.83 7.96 -15.43
C ARG A 199 -20.20 7.75 -14.05
N ASP A 200 -20.71 8.44 -13.02
CA ASP A 200 -20.18 8.40 -11.66
C ASP A 200 -20.93 7.38 -10.78
N GLN A 201 -22.05 6.86 -11.29
CA GLN A 201 -22.85 5.85 -10.60
C GLN A 201 -22.14 4.50 -10.54
N ILE A 202 -22.13 3.95 -9.34
CA ILE A 202 -21.59 2.63 -9.05
C ILE A 202 -22.64 1.59 -9.44
N THR A 203 -22.20 0.57 -10.16
CA THR A 203 -23.04 -0.55 -10.57
C THR A 203 -23.15 -1.61 -9.48
N ALA A 204 -24.29 -2.31 -9.42
CA ALA A 204 -24.50 -3.47 -8.54
C ALA A 204 -23.39 -4.54 -8.67
N TRP A 205 -22.85 -4.71 -9.89
CA TRP A 205 -21.76 -5.64 -10.15
C TRP A 205 -20.48 -5.23 -9.44
N LYS A 206 -20.13 -3.94 -9.48
CA LYS A 206 -18.95 -3.40 -8.79
C LYS A 206 -19.10 -3.56 -7.27
N VAL A 207 -20.26 -3.23 -6.72
CA VAL A 207 -20.58 -3.48 -5.30
C VAL A 207 -20.37 -4.95 -4.95
N ALA A 208 -20.94 -5.87 -5.73
CA ALA A 208 -20.82 -7.30 -5.45
C ALA A 208 -19.37 -7.82 -5.52
N SER A 209 -18.57 -7.29 -6.45
CA SER A 209 -17.15 -7.61 -6.56
C SER A 209 -16.37 -7.14 -5.32
N LEU A 210 -16.61 -5.91 -4.87
CA LEU A 210 -15.95 -5.34 -3.70
C LEU A 210 -16.40 -6.00 -2.39
N MET A 211 -17.68 -6.29 -2.22
CA MET A 211 -18.20 -7.05 -1.08
C MET A 211 -17.51 -8.41 -0.93
N LYS A 212 -17.29 -9.12 -2.05
CA LYS A 212 -16.54 -10.37 -2.06
C LYS A 212 -15.07 -10.15 -1.68
N LYS A 213 -14.42 -9.10 -2.20
CA LYS A 213 -13.03 -8.73 -1.85
C LYS A 213 -12.87 -8.39 -0.36
N LEU A 214 -13.90 -7.82 0.26
CA LEU A 214 -13.98 -7.48 1.68
C LEU A 214 -14.29 -8.70 2.57
N GLY A 215 -14.61 -9.85 1.99
CA GLY A 215 -14.86 -11.09 2.72
C GLY A 215 -16.33 -11.33 3.10
N PHE A 216 -17.27 -10.49 2.63
CA PHE A 216 -18.69 -10.71 2.85
C PHE A 216 -19.21 -11.88 1.99
N ILE A 217 -20.07 -12.70 2.59
CA ILE A 217 -20.64 -13.87 1.93
C ILE A 217 -22.02 -13.52 1.37
N LYS A 218 -22.17 -13.68 0.06
CA LYS A 218 -23.44 -13.44 -0.63
C LYS A 218 -24.45 -14.54 -0.33
N ARG A 219 -25.67 -14.16 0.07
CA ARG A 219 -26.78 -15.09 0.32
C ARG A 219 -28.09 -14.58 -0.28
N ARG A 220 -29.07 -15.48 -0.37
CA ARG A 220 -30.45 -15.10 -0.68
C ARG A 220 -31.15 -14.72 0.62
N GLU A 221 -31.99 -13.70 0.52
CA GLU A 221 -32.88 -13.31 1.60
C GLU A 221 -33.89 -14.43 1.87
N ARG A 222 -34.23 -14.68 3.14
CA ARG A 222 -35.22 -15.72 3.49
C ARG A 222 -36.58 -15.31 2.94
N GLY A 223 -37.21 -16.19 2.14
CA GLY A 223 -38.53 -15.95 1.55
C GLY A 223 -38.55 -15.05 0.32
N SER A 224 -37.39 -14.69 -0.24
CA SER A 224 -37.27 -13.74 -1.36
C SER A 224 -36.23 -14.22 -2.38
N GLN A 225 -36.42 -13.86 -3.66
CA GLN A 225 -35.42 -14.13 -4.71
C GLN A 225 -34.25 -13.11 -4.69
N LYS A 226 -34.34 -12.09 -3.83
CA LYS A 226 -33.34 -11.04 -3.72
C LYS A 226 -32.07 -11.55 -3.05
N ARG A 227 -30.94 -10.95 -3.42
CA ARG A 227 -29.60 -11.36 -2.97
C ARG A 227 -28.92 -10.23 -2.21
N GLY A 228 -28.27 -10.58 -1.10
CA GLY A 228 -27.64 -9.66 -0.17
C GLY A 228 -26.50 -10.32 0.60
N TYR A 229 -26.14 -9.75 1.74
CA TYR A 229 -25.02 -10.17 2.56
C TYR A 229 -25.41 -10.19 4.03
N ASP A 230 -24.99 -11.23 4.74
CA ASP A 230 -25.03 -11.25 6.21
C ASP A 230 -23.91 -10.36 6.75
N ILE A 231 -24.26 -9.36 7.56
CA ILE A 231 -23.33 -8.46 8.24
C ILE A 231 -22.90 -9.10 9.54
N LYS A 232 -21.67 -9.63 9.58
CA LYS A 232 -21.06 -10.09 10.83
C LYS A 232 -20.40 -8.92 11.54
N SER A 233 -20.79 -8.65 12.79
CA SER A 233 -20.27 -7.50 13.56
C SER A 233 -18.77 -7.53 13.76
N GLU A 234 -18.15 -8.70 13.95
CA GLU A 234 -16.70 -8.83 14.09
C GLU A 234 -15.96 -8.42 12.80
N LEU A 235 -16.39 -8.96 11.66
CA LEU A 235 -15.81 -8.62 10.36
C LEU A 235 -15.98 -7.12 10.06
N LEU A 236 -17.15 -6.54 10.36
CA LEU A 236 -17.38 -5.12 10.14
C LEU A 236 -16.45 -4.25 10.99
N LYS A 237 -16.29 -4.58 12.27
CA LYS A 237 -15.36 -3.88 13.18
C LYS A 237 -13.92 -3.95 12.68
N ASP A 238 -13.44 -5.13 12.28
CA ASP A 238 -12.09 -5.31 11.74
C ASP A 238 -11.87 -4.46 10.47
N LEU A 239 -12.89 -4.34 9.62
CA LEU A 239 -12.84 -3.52 8.42
C LEU A 239 -12.89 -2.02 8.75
N GLN A 240 -13.67 -1.59 9.76
CA GLN A 240 -13.67 -0.21 10.24
C GLN A 240 -12.29 0.22 10.75
N VAL A 241 -11.64 -0.60 11.58
CA VAL A 241 -10.25 -0.37 12.05
C VAL A 241 -9.30 -0.25 10.86
N LYS A 242 -9.42 -1.16 9.89
CA LYS A 242 -8.53 -1.25 8.73
C LYS A 242 -8.60 0.01 7.86
N PHE A 243 -9.78 0.59 7.68
CA PHE A 243 -10.00 1.77 6.83
C PHE A 243 -10.03 3.11 7.61
N ASP A 244 -9.63 3.11 8.89
CA ASP A 244 -9.66 4.29 9.79
C ASP A 244 -11.05 4.93 9.97
N LEU A 245 -12.11 4.14 9.84
CA LEU A 245 -13.48 4.65 9.90
C LEU A 245 -13.98 4.85 11.33
N GLU A 246 -13.28 4.30 12.33
CA GLU A 246 -13.66 4.41 13.74
C GLU A 246 -13.79 5.86 14.23
N LYS A 247 -12.98 6.77 13.68
CA LYS A 247 -13.00 8.21 14.04
C LYS A 247 -14.15 8.98 13.39
N LYS A 248 -14.59 8.59 12.19
CA LYS A 248 -15.68 9.25 11.47
C LYS A 248 -17.07 8.86 11.98
N VAL A 249 -17.14 7.74 12.71
CA VAL A 249 -18.39 7.15 13.22
C VAL A 249 -18.77 7.73 14.60
N LEU A 250 -17.85 8.45 15.24
CA LEU A 250 -18.11 9.33 16.39
C LEU A 250 -18.68 10.66 15.88
N ASN A 251 -19.77 11.13 16.49
CA ASN A 251 -20.42 12.38 16.09
C ASN A 251 -19.42 13.55 16.14
N PRO A 252 -19.55 14.57 15.27
CA PRO A 252 -18.76 15.81 15.36
C PRO A 252 -18.87 16.51 16.73
N GLU A 253 -19.94 16.23 17.49
CA GLU A 253 -20.18 16.78 18.82
C GLU A 253 -19.31 16.15 19.93
N ASP A 254 -18.67 15.01 19.67
CA ASP A 254 -17.75 14.37 20.62
C ASP A 254 -16.28 14.85 20.43
N GLN A 255 -16.03 15.78 19.50
CA GLN A 255 -14.75 16.47 19.38
C GLN A 255 -14.66 17.64 20.38
N VAL A 256 -14.64 17.31 21.68
CA VAL A 256 -13.94 18.17 22.64
C VAL A 256 -12.52 17.63 22.71
N GLU A 257 -11.62 18.22 21.91
CA GLU A 257 -10.20 18.08 22.22
C GLU A 257 -10.01 18.54 23.67
N PRO A 258 -9.35 17.76 24.55
CA PRO A 258 -8.97 18.29 25.85
C PRO A 258 -8.01 19.45 25.58
N GLU A 259 -8.46 20.69 25.82
CA GLU A 259 -7.61 21.87 25.83
C GLU A 259 -6.39 21.56 26.70
N PHE A 260 -5.23 21.47 26.07
CA PHE A 260 -3.96 21.34 26.76
C PHE A 260 -3.69 22.69 27.45
N ASN A 261 -4.20 22.84 28.68
CA ASN A 261 -4.04 24.05 29.46
C ASN A 261 -2.59 24.15 29.98
N LEU A 262 -1.78 24.96 29.30
CA LEU A 262 -0.37 25.20 29.61
C LEU A 262 -0.14 26.09 30.85
N ASN A 263 -1.18 26.45 31.62
CA ASN A 263 -1.07 27.39 32.74
C ASN A 263 -1.17 26.79 34.15
N ASN A 264 -0.99 25.47 34.32
CA ASN A 264 -0.80 24.90 35.67
C ASN A 264 0.68 24.61 35.94
N GLU A 265 1.51 25.66 35.89
CA GLU A 265 2.64 25.74 36.80
C GLU A 265 2.08 26.06 38.19
N ASN A 266 1.96 25.03 39.03
CA ASN A 266 1.84 25.23 40.47
C ASN A 266 3.14 25.90 40.96
N MET A 267 3.13 27.24 40.98
CA MET A 267 3.77 27.98 42.04
C MET A 267 2.96 27.74 43.31
N THR A 268 3.49 26.93 44.23
CA THR A 268 3.37 27.16 45.66
C THR A 268 4.39 26.30 46.40
N GLU A 269 5.37 27.02 46.94
CA GLU A 269 6.20 26.80 48.14
C GLU A 269 6.25 25.42 48.80
#